data_AF-A0A9P8ECP3-F1
#
_entry.id   AF-A0A9P8ECP3-F1
#
_cell.length_a   1.000
_cell.length_b   1.000
_cell.length_c   1.000
_cell.angle_alpha   90.00
_cell.angle_beta   90.00
_cell.angle_gamma   90.00
#
_symmetry.space_group_name_H-M   'P 1'
#
loop_
_entity.id
_entity.type
_entity.pdbx_description
1 polymer ?
#
loop_
_entity_poly.entity_id
_entity_poly.type
_entity_poly.pdbx_seq_one_letter_code
_entity_poly.pdbx_strand_id
1 'polypeptide(L)'
;MLRDPRGLLEHLMFQVQLLASLQWLCSFQVLACIPIEHPTTFEDVAELASVPKCQLIRVTRIAAMAGFLREPKPGHVVHSALSAQFVLEPFSLDALLFISDVVNPTSMQMTRATKTYGETQHTDRTPYQLVFHTTPDSIVDTKLRRQHAAFDRLSAYNYVTDLSSIYDWHSLGAGKVVEVCARSVDTITALPRLSGELEFIVQTNDSKMYDHMAFLSRSAQESRSSATSLQQISLQTTAGCDNSTTRVKIQHRTEGGPQTVQGAAVYLYYIPPPSVTRKVEHVLAELDAELRAHYSVLQSCPNATMVVVIHLLPDPGVLSGHLEASLRTLDILLHQLTNQRLLEEQDVLNVLGQIRDNTGRLVLVKKSVDRRRPVAVLHIKAEVFPTLSL
;
A
#
# COMPACT_ATOMS: atom_id res chain seq x y z
N MET A 1 -25.35 -11.95 -3.04
CA MET A 1 -25.83 -12.15 -1.65
C MET A 1 -26.00 -13.65 -1.42
N LEU A 2 -25.35 -14.17 -0.38
CA LEU A 2 -25.60 -15.53 0.13
C LEU A 2 -26.98 -15.48 0.80
N ARG A 3 -27.95 -16.26 0.30
CA ARG A 3 -29.37 -16.14 0.67
C ARG A 3 -29.80 -17.13 1.74
N ASP A 4 -29.01 -18.17 1.97
CA ASP A 4 -29.33 -19.25 2.90
C ASP A 4 -28.05 -19.88 3.50
N PRO A 5 -28.16 -20.59 4.65
CA PRO A 5 -27.02 -21.19 5.33
C PRO A 5 -26.23 -22.18 4.48
N ARG A 6 -26.91 -22.97 3.64
CA ARG A 6 -26.24 -23.97 2.80
C ARG A 6 -25.37 -23.27 1.75
N GLY A 7 -25.91 -22.25 1.08
CA GLY A 7 -25.14 -21.45 0.12
C GLY A 7 -23.90 -20.79 0.73
N LEU A 8 -23.97 -20.33 1.99
CA LEU A 8 -22.81 -19.83 2.72
C LEU A 8 -21.76 -20.93 2.93
N LEU A 9 -22.16 -22.10 3.42
CA LEU A 9 -21.22 -23.20 3.68
C LEU A 9 -20.57 -23.72 2.40
N GLU A 10 -21.33 -23.84 1.30
CA GLU A 10 -20.80 -24.22 0.00
C GLU A 10 -19.80 -23.19 -0.53
N HIS A 11 -20.10 -21.89 -0.38
CA HIS A 11 -19.18 -20.82 -0.77
C HIS A 11 -17.88 -20.86 0.04
N LEU A 12 -17.97 -21.00 1.37
CA LEU A 12 -16.80 -21.11 2.24
C LEU A 12 -15.93 -22.33 1.87
N MET A 13 -16.56 -23.49 1.65
CA MET A 13 -15.86 -24.69 1.23
C MET A 13 -15.12 -24.46 -0.10
N PHE A 14 -15.77 -23.81 -1.07
CA PHE A 14 -15.13 -23.46 -2.33
C PHE A 14 -13.92 -22.55 -2.13
N GLN A 15 -14.02 -21.49 -1.31
CA GLN A 15 -12.90 -20.59 -1.04
C GLN A 15 -11.71 -21.32 -0.39
N VAL A 16 -11.98 -22.21 0.56
CA VAL A 16 -10.93 -23.04 1.20
C VAL A 16 -10.24 -23.93 0.17
N GLN A 17 -11.01 -24.62 -0.69
CA GLN A 17 -10.44 -25.48 -1.72
C GLN A 17 -9.72 -24.70 -2.81
N LEU A 18 -10.18 -23.50 -3.13
CA LEU A 18 -9.51 -22.61 -4.07
C LEU A 18 -8.15 -22.17 -3.53
N LEU A 19 -8.07 -21.69 -2.29
CA LEU A 19 -6.81 -21.29 -1.67
C LEU A 19 -5.81 -22.46 -1.63
N ALA A 20 -6.26 -23.64 -1.19
CA ALA A 20 -5.42 -24.84 -1.16
C ALA A 20 -4.95 -25.27 -2.57
N SER A 21 -5.82 -25.14 -3.57
CA SER A 21 -5.49 -25.43 -4.97
C SER A 21 -4.42 -24.48 -5.51
N LEU A 22 -4.55 -23.18 -5.24
CA LEU A 22 -3.59 -22.17 -5.67
C LEU A 22 -2.23 -22.36 -4.96
N GLN A 23 -2.24 -22.61 -3.65
CA GLN A 23 -1.03 -22.97 -2.90
C GLN A 23 -0.33 -24.20 -3.50
N TRP A 24 -1.07 -25.25 -3.83
CA TRP A 24 -0.52 -26.46 -4.45
C TRP A 24 0.14 -26.15 -5.80
N LEU A 25 -0.55 -25.42 -6.69
CA LEU A 25 -0.01 -25.03 -8.00
C LEU A 25 1.29 -24.23 -7.87
N CYS A 26 1.34 -23.29 -6.93
CA CYS A 26 2.52 -22.47 -6.69
C CYS A 26 3.67 -23.25 -6.02
N SER A 27 3.36 -24.14 -5.07
CA SER A 27 4.38 -24.91 -4.34
C SER A 27 5.12 -25.90 -5.25
N PHE A 28 4.42 -26.48 -6.22
CA PHE A 28 4.99 -27.38 -7.23
C PHE A 28 5.46 -26.65 -8.49
N GLN A 29 5.46 -25.30 -8.49
CA GLN A 29 5.87 -24.46 -9.62
C GLN A 29 5.13 -24.79 -10.94
N VAL A 30 3.91 -25.31 -10.86
CA VAL A 30 3.11 -25.74 -12.02
C VAL A 30 2.90 -24.60 -13.01
N LEU A 31 2.76 -23.37 -12.50
CA LEU A 31 2.57 -22.18 -13.33
C LEU A 31 3.79 -21.90 -14.23
N ALA A 32 5.01 -22.22 -13.80
CA ALA A 32 6.21 -22.05 -14.61
C ALA A 32 6.32 -23.12 -15.72
N CYS A 33 5.63 -24.26 -15.56
CA CYS A 33 5.61 -25.35 -16.53
C CYS A 33 4.59 -25.15 -17.66
N ILE A 34 3.75 -24.11 -17.59
CA ILE A 34 2.74 -23.80 -18.59
C ILE A 34 3.23 -22.62 -19.45
N PRO A 35 3.31 -22.75 -20.78
CA PRO A 35 3.64 -21.62 -21.65
C PRO A 35 2.58 -20.51 -21.56
N ILE A 36 3.02 -19.25 -21.51
CA ILE A 36 2.12 -18.08 -21.32
C ILE A 36 1.09 -17.96 -22.46
N GLU A 37 1.51 -18.11 -23.72
CA GLU A 37 0.67 -17.83 -24.89
C GLU A 37 0.09 -19.08 -25.56
N HIS A 38 0.55 -20.28 -25.19
CA HIS A 38 0.25 -21.51 -25.91
C HIS A 38 -0.33 -22.58 -24.98
N PRO A 39 -1.48 -23.20 -25.34
CA PRO A 39 -1.99 -24.34 -24.62
C PRO A 39 -1.01 -25.51 -24.65
N THR A 40 -0.83 -26.17 -23.51
CA THR A 40 0.00 -27.38 -23.36
C THR A 40 -0.85 -28.53 -22.80
N THR A 41 -0.36 -29.76 -22.85
CA THR A 41 -1.10 -30.92 -22.34
C THR A 41 -0.92 -31.08 -20.82
N PHE A 42 -1.91 -31.65 -20.16
CA PHE A 42 -1.75 -32.04 -18.74
C PHE A 42 -0.71 -33.14 -18.53
N GLU A 43 -0.38 -33.92 -19.56
CA GLU A 43 0.69 -34.93 -19.49
C GLU A 43 2.05 -34.24 -19.33
N ASP A 44 2.36 -33.34 -20.25
CA ASP A 44 3.65 -32.63 -20.28
C ASP A 44 3.85 -31.80 -19.01
N VAL A 45 2.81 -31.10 -18.55
CA VAL A 45 2.89 -30.29 -17.32
C VAL A 45 3.08 -31.17 -16.09
N ALA A 46 2.40 -32.33 -16.03
CA ALA A 46 2.55 -33.26 -14.91
C ALA A 46 3.96 -33.85 -14.84
N GLU A 47 4.53 -34.20 -16.00
CA GLU A 47 5.91 -34.69 -16.11
C GLU A 47 6.91 -33.60 -15.71
N LEU A 48 6.80 -32.40 -16.28
CA LEU A 48 7.71 -31.27 -16.00
C LEU A 48 7.67 -30.84 -14.53
N ALA A 49 6.47 -30.72 -13.94
CA ALA A 49 6.32 -30.34 -12.53
C ALA A 49 6.53 -31.51 -11.56
N SER A 50 6.73 -32.74 -12.06
CA SER A 50 6.85 -33.97 -11.26
C SER A 50 5.67 -34.18 -10.31
N VAL A 51 4.43 -34.03 -10.81
CA VAL A 51 3.18 -34.15 -10.03
C VAL A 51 2.21 -35.18 -10.63
N PRO A 52 1.30 -35.79 -9.83
CA PRO A 52 0.30 -36.70 -10.36
C PRO A 52 -0.69 -36.00 -11.30
N LYS A 53 -0.75 -36.43 -12.57
CA LYS A 53 -1.66 -35.87 -13.58
C LYS A 53 -3.13 -35.79 -13.14
N CYS A 54 -3.66 -36.86 -12.54
CA CYS A 54 -5.04 -36.88 -12.06
C CYS A 54 -5.31 -35.79 -11.00
N GLN A 55 -4.33 -35.51 -10.15
CA GLN A 55 -4.42 -34.45 -9.16
C GLN A 55 -4.32 -33.07 -9.82
N LEU A 56 -3.36 -32.88 -10.71
CA LEU A 56 -3.18 -31.64 -11.50
C LEU A 56 -4.47 -31.23 -12.21
N ILE A 57 -5.14 -32.18 -12.88
CA ILE A 57 -6.41 -31.93 -13.57
C ILE A 57 -7.48 -31.44 -12.59
N ARG A 58 -7.64 -32.10 -11.44
CA ARG A 58 -8.66 -31.73 -10.44
C ARG A 58 -8.40 -30.35 -9.85
N VAL A 59 -7.15 -30.07 -9.47
CA VAL A 59 -6.72 -28.78 -8.91
C VAL A 59 -6.91 -27.66 -9.94
N THR A 60 -6.50 -27.89 -11.18
CA THR A 60 -6.65 -26.91 -12.28
C THR A 60 -8.12 -26.58 -12.53
N ARG A 61 -9.01 -27.57 -12.50
CA ARG A 61 -10.45 -27.34 -12.70
C ARG A 61 -11.07 -26.51 -11.58
N ILE A 62 -10.66 -26.70 -10.33
CA ILE A 62 -11.08 -25.82 -9.22
C ILE A 62 -10.57 -24.38 -9.45
N ALA A 63 -9.30 -24.21 -9.79
CA ALA A 63 -8.72 -22.90 -10.08
C ALA A 63 -9.40 -22.21 -11.29
N ALA A 64 -9.82 -22.98 -12.30
CA ALA A 64 -10.52 -22.48 -13.47
C ALA A 64 -11.92 -21.92 -13.14
N MET A 65 -12.59 -22.44 -12.09
CA MET A 65 -13.86 -21.86 -11.61
C MET A 65 -13.71 -20.43 -11.09
N ALA A 66 -12.50 -20.04 -10.66
CA ALA A 66 -12.16 -18.68 -10.27
C ALA A 66 -11.53 -17.86 -11.42
N GLY A 67 -11.49 -18.40 -12.64
CA GLY A 67 -10.86 -17.75 -13.80
C GLY A 67 -9.33 -17.72 -13.74
N PHE A 68 -8.70 -18.48 -12.82
CA PHE A 68 -7.25 -18.46 -12.64
C PHE A 68 -6.51 -19.20 -13.77
N LEU A 69 -6.97 -20.38 -14.19
CA LEU A 69 -6.46 -21.13 -15.33
C LEU A 69 -7.59 -21.49 -16.29
N ARG A 70 -7.26 -22.00 -17.49
CA ARG A 70 -8.26 -22.43 -18.47
C ARG A 70 -7.92 -23.80 -19.06
N GLU A 71 -8.95 -24.63 -19.26
CA GLU A 71 -8.90 -25.88 -20.04
C GLU A 71 -9.60 -25.62 -21.38
N PRO A 72 -8.88 -25.17 -22.43
CA PRO A 72 -9.51 -24.73 -23.69
C PRO A 72 -10.12 -25.90 -24.46
N LYS A 73 -9.56 -27.09 -24.29
CA LYS A 73 -10.07 -28.37 -24.80
C LYS A 73 -9.68 -29.47 -23.80
N PRO A 74 -10.43 -30.60 -23.75
CA PRO A 74 -10.13 -31.68 -22.84
C PRO A 74 -8.66 -32.10 -22.89
N GLY A 75 -8.03 -32.23 -21.73
CA GLY A 75 -6.65 -32.69 -21.63
C GLY A 75 -5.58 -31.62 -21.81
N HIS A 76 -5.96 -30.35 -22.03
CA HIS A 76 -5.02 -29.24 -22.20
C HIS A 76 -5.23 -28.15 -21.15
N VAL A 77 -4.17 -27.39 -20.84
CA VAL A 77 -4.19 -26.27 -19.92
C VAL A 77 -3.49 -25.07 -20.53
N VAL A 78 -3.98 -23.87 -20.24
CA VAL A 78 -3.37 -22.60 -20.63
C VAL A 78 -3.58 -21.55 -19.55
N HIS A 79 -2.69 -20.56 -19.50
CA HIS A 79 -2.86 -19.39 -18.67
C HIS A 79 -4.14 -18.61 -19.00
N SER A 80 -4.72 -18.00 -17.96
CA SER A 80 -5.59 -16.85 -18.11
C SER A 80 -4.75 -15.57 -17.99
N ALA A 81 -5.35 -14.42 -18.26
CA ALA A 81 -4.68 -13.14 -18.00
C ALA A 81 -4.24 -13.01 -16.52
N LEU A 82 -5.02 -13.57 -15.59
CA LEU A 82 -4.71 -13.52 -14.16
C LEU A 82 -3.51 -14.41 -13.78
N SER A 83 -3.50 -15.69 -14.18
CA SER A 83 -2.37 -16.57 -13.83
C SER A 83 -1.09 -16.21 -14.58
N ALA A 84 -1.17 -15.59 -15.76
CA ALA A 84 0.00 -15.07 -16.45
C ALA A 84 0.72 -13.99 -15.59
N GLN A 85 -0.04 -13.12 -14.90
CA GLN A 85 0.54 -12.12 -14.00
C GLN A 85 1.32 -12.76 -12.84
N PHE A 86 0.89 -13.92 -12.35
CA PHE A 86 1.64 -14.64 -11.30
C PHE A 86 3.00 -15.17 -11.76
N VAL A 87 3.19 -15.34 -13.08
CA VAL A 87 4.49 -15.73 -13.67
C VAL A 87 5.35 -14.49 -13.93
N LEU A 88 4.74 -13.41 -14.42
CA LEU A 88 5.43 -12.15 -14.73
C LEU A 88 5.85 -11.37 -13.49
N GLU A 89 5.07 -11.46 -12.41
CA GLU A 89 5.28 -10.76 -11.15
C GLU A 89 5.52 -11.77 -10.02
N PRO A 90 6.78 -12.15 -9.73
CA PRO A 90 7.12 -13.14 -8.69
C PRO A 90 6.54 -12.81 -7.31
N PHE A 91 6.32 -11.52 -7.08
CA PHE A 91 5.65 -10.95 -5.93
C PHE A 91 4.28 -11.57 -5.62
N SER A 92 3.44 -11.82 -6.64
CA SER A 92 2.09 -12.35 -6.44
C SER A 92 2.10 -13.77 -5.90
N LEU A 93 3.06 -14.59 -6.34
CA LEU A 93 3.28 -15.94 -5.83
C LEU A 93 3.74 -15.90 -4.37
N ASP A 94 4.66 -15.00 -4.03
CA ASP A 94 5.15 -14.83 -2.66
C ASP A 94 4.05 -14.40 -1.70
N ALA A 95 3.20 -13.45 -2.11
CA ALA A 95 2.06 -13.01 -1.31
C ALA A 95 1.03 -14.13 -1.12
N LEU A 96 0.72 -14.91 -2.17
CA LEU A 96 -0.19 -16.05 -2.07
C LEU A 96 0.32 -17.12 -1.09
N LEU A 97 1.61 -17.46 -1.16
CA LEU A 97 2.20 -18.44 -0.25
C LEU A 97 2.21 -17.91 1.20
N PHE A 98 2.43 -16.61 1.41
CA PHE A 98 2.27 -16.03 2.75
C PHE A 98 0.83 -16.18 3.26
N ILE A 99 -0.16 -15.92 2.39
CA ILE A 99 -1.58 -16.06 2.75
C ILE A 99 -1.90 -17.51 3.12
N SER A 100 -1.46 -18.49 2.33
CA SER A 100 -1.76 -19.90 2.57
C SER A 100 -0.98 -20.49 3.75
N ASP A 101 0.32 -20.19 3.85
CA ASP A 101 1.24 -20.87 4.76
C ASP A 101 1.31 -20.20 6.13
N VAL A 102 0.97 -18.91 6.20
CA VAL A 102 1.09 -18.10 7.43
C VAL A 102 -0.26 -17.60 7.90
N VAL A 103 -0.94 -16.80 7.07
CA VAL A 103 -2.18 -16.13 7.46
C VAL A 103 -3.27 -17.14 7.78
N ASN A 104 -3.57 -18.04 6.85
CA ASN A 104 -4.65 -19.01 7.01
C ASN A 104 -4.52 -19.89 8.27
N PRO A 105 -3.40 -20.60 8.54
CA PRO A 105 -3.30 -21.40 9.76
C PRO A 105 -3.34 -20.54 11.03
N THR A 106 -2.79 -19.32 10.98
CA THR A 106 -2.86 -18.36 12.11
C THR A 106 -4.29 -17.97 12.41
N SER A 107 -5.05 -17.53 11.41
CA SER A 107 -6.45 -17.13 11.56
C SER A 107 -7.30 -18.25 12.15
N MET A 108 -7.03 -19.50 11.74
CA MET A 108 -7.75 -20.68 12.26
C MET A 108 -7.44 -21.01 13.72
N GLN A 109 -6.35 -20.51 14.29
CA GLN A 109 -6.02 -20.67 15.72
C GLN A 109 -6.59 -19.55 16.61
N MET A 110 -7.29 -18.55 16.05
CA MET A 110 -7.81 -17.42 16.82
C MET A 110 -8.69 -17.86 18.01
N THR A 111 -9.63 -18.77 17.78
CA THR A 111 -10.49 -19.31 18.84
C THR A 111 -9.70 -19.96 19.98
N ARG A 112 -8.62 -20.68 19.66
CA ARG A 112 -7.77 -21.32 20.67
C ARG A 112 -6.97 -20.27 21.43
N ALA A 113 -6.37 -19.31 20.74
CA ALA A 113 -5.62 -18.21 21.34
C ALA A 113 -6.49 -17.43 22.35
N THR A 114 -7.71 -17.05 21.97
CA THR A 114 -8.63 -16.34 22.88
C THR A 114 -8.98 -17.16 24.11
N LYS A 115 -9.21 -18.48 23.97
CA LYS A 115 -9.45 -19.37 25.12
C LYS A 115 -8.23 -19.51 26.04
N THR A 116 -7.03 -19.47 25.49
CA THR A 116 -5.78 -19.66 26.25
C THR A 116 -5.30 -18.38 26.92
N TYR A 117 -5.36 -17.24 26.21
CA TYR A 117 -4.73 -15.99 26.65
C TYR A 117 -5.72 -14.92 27.12
N GLY A 118 -7.01 -15.03 26.76
CA GLY A 118 -7.99 -13.98 27.01
C GLY A 118 -7.66 -12.68 26.26
N GLU A 119 -7.95 -11.54 26.88
CA GLU A 119 -7.57 -10.23 26.36
C GLU A 119 -6.07 -9.98 26.62
N THR A 120 -5.33 -9.65 25.56
CA THR A 120 -3.90 -9.37 25.68
C THR A 120 -3.38 -8.52 24.53
N GLN A 121 -2.38 -7.67 24.83
CA GLN A 121 -1.62 -6.89 23.85
C GLN A 121 -0.20 -7.43 23.66
N HIS A 122 0.14 -8.54 24.32
CA HIS A 122 1.48 -9.11 24.25
C HIS A 122 1.73 -9.78 22.89
N THR A 123 2.85 -9.46 22.24
CA THR A 123 3.21 -9.98 20.91
C THR A 123 3.57 -11.47 20.91
N ASP A 124 3.91 -12.03 22.08
CA ASP A 124 4.17 -13.46 22.30
C ASP A 124 2.93 -14.25 22.74
N ARG A 125 1.73 -13.63 22.71
CA ARG A 125 0.45 -14.25 23.05
C ARG A 125 -0.56 -14.07 21.91
N THR A 126 -0.19 -14.57 20.74
CA THR A 126 -0.97 -14.44 19.50
C THR A 126 -1.36 -15.80 18.95
N PRO A 127 -2.38 -15.86 18.08
CA PRO A 127 -2.63 -17.03 17.24
C PRO A 127 -1.38 -17.45 16.45
N TYR A 128 -0.55 -16.50 15.99
CA TYR A 128 0.68 -16.79 15.27
C TYR A 128 1.68 -17.57 16.15
N GLN A 129 1.88 -17.15 17.40
CA GLN A 129 2.75 -17.85 18.36
C GLN A 129 2.28 -19.30 18.59
N LEU A 130 0.97 -19.56 18.58
CA LEU A 130 0.45 -20.93 18.74
C LEU A 130 0.80 -21.85 17.57
N VAL A 131 0.86 -21.30 16.35
CA VAL A 131 1.16 -22.06 15.12
C VAL A 131 2.65 -22.26 14.95
N PHE A 132 3.43 -21.18 15.08
CA PHE A 132 4.85 -21.15 14.69
C PHE A 132 5.81 -21.18 15.86
N HIS A 133 5.30 -21.11 17.10
CA HIS A 133 6.11 -21.09 18.32
C HIS A 133 7.18 -19.98 18.33
N THR A 134 6.89 -18.88 17.63
CA THR A 134 7.78 -17.75 17.43
C THR A 134 7.00 -16.45 17.18
N THR A 135 7.65 -15.30 17.26
CA THR A 135 7.04 -14.00 16.97
C THR A 135 7.38 -13.52 15.57
N PRO A 136 6.51 -12.76 14.88
CA PRO A 136 6.82 -12.25 13.54
C PRO A 136 8.05 -11.35 13.47
N ASP A 137 8.38 -10.64 14.55
CA ASP A 137 9.60 -9.81 14.66
C ASP A 137 10.90 -10.65 14.52
N SER A 138 10.81 -11.97 14.70
CA SER A 138 11.95 -12.88 14.68
C SER A 138 12.11 -13.66 13.36
N ILE A 139 11.49 -13.21 12.26
CA ILE A 139 11.63 -13.84 10.94
C ILE A 139 13.08 -13.72 10.43
N VAL A 140 13.87 -14.78 10.67
CA VAL A 140 15.26 -14.91 10.18
C VAL A 140 15.30 -15.51 8.77
N ASP A 141 14.33 -16.35 8.41
CA ASP A 141 14.28 -17.00 7.09
C ASP A 141 14.09 -15.99 5.96
N THR A 142 15.04 -15.99 5.01
CA THR A 142 15.02 -15.14 3.81
C THR A 142 13.80 -15.38 2.93
N LYS A 143 13.32 -16.62 2.81
CA LYS A 143 12.13 -16.94 2.00
C LYS A 143 10.89 -16.35 2.64
N LEU A 144 10.67 -16.62 3.93
CA LEU A 144 9.55 -16.06 4.68
C LEU A 144 9.58 -14.52 4.72
N ARG A 145 10.77 -13.90 4.83
CA ARG A 145 10.91 -12.44 4.77
C ARG A 145 10.47 -11.89 3.41
N ARG A 146 10.83 -12.55 2.32
CA ARG A 146 10.41 -12.18 0.96
C ARG A 146 8.89 -12.30 0.80
N GLN A 147 8.31 -13.40 1.27
CA GLN A 147 6.86 -13.64 1.26
C GLN A 147 6.09 -12.62 2.10
N HIS A 148 6.62 -12.29 3.28
CA HIS A 148 6.09 -11.27 4.15
C HIS A 148 6.12 -9.88 3.50
N ALA A 149 7.28 -9.47 2.95
CA ALA A 149 7.39 -8.22 2.21
C ALA A 149 6.43 -8.18 1.02
N ALA A 150 6.15 -9.35 0.41
CA ALA A 150 5.16 -9.46 -0.64
C ALA A 150 3.74 -9.20 -0.13
N PHE A 151 3.36 -9.81 0.99
CA PHE A 151 2.07 -9.58 1.61
C PHE A 151 1.89 -8.13 2.10
N ASP A 152 2.91 -7.54 2.71
CA ASP A 152 2.91 -6.15 3.15
C ASP A 152 2.67 -5.21 1.97
N ARG A 153 3.32 -5.46 0.82
CA ARG A 153 3.11 -4.63 -0.35
C ARG A 153 1.73 -4.83 -0.99
N LEU A 154 1.08 -5.98 -0.83
CA LEU A 154 -0.33 -6.16 -1.25
C LEU A 154 -1.26 -5.27 -0.41
N SER A 155 -1.05 -5.27 0.90
CA SER A 155 -1.76 -4.39 1.84
C SER A 155 -1.45 -2.91 1.55
N ALA A 156 -0.22 -2.65 1.09
CA ALA A 156 0.30 -1.36 0.66
C ALA A 156 -0.11 -0.90 -0.73
N TYR A 157 -0.52 -1.78 -1.64
CA TYR A 157 -0.91 -1.37 -2.99
C TYR A 157 -2.17 -0.50 -2.98
N ASN A 158 -2.87 -0.44 -1.84
CA ASN A 158 -3.85 0.60 -1.53
C ASN A 158 -3.25 2.03 -1.41
N TYR A 159 -1.91 2.20 -1.39
CA TYR A 159 -1.19 3.48 -1.29
C TYR A 159 -1.02 4.22 -2.61
N VAL A 160 -1.14 3.56 -3.78
CA VAL A 160 -0.96 4.26 -5.08
C VAL A 160 -2.13 5.21 -5.26
N THR A 161 -1.94 6.39 -4.73
CA THR A 161 -2.94 7.44 -4.66
C THR A 161 -2.97 8.13 -6.00
N ASP A 162 -4.16 8.18 -6.57
CA ASP A 162 -4.42 9.14 -7.63
C ASP A 162 -4.27 10.51 -6.98
N LEU A 163 -3.11 11.12 -7.16
CA LEU A 163 -2.76 12.37 -6.50
C LEU A 163 -3.84 13.43 -6.75
N SER A 164 -4.51 13.37 -7.92
CA SER A 164 -5.62 14.25 -8.25
C SER A 164 -6.82 14.15 -7.30
N SER A 165 -7.04 13.00 -6.64
CA SER A 165 -8.13 12.82 -5.69
C SER A 165 -7.79 13.29 -4.27
N ILE A 166 -6.50 13.49 -3.96
CA ILE A 166 -6.04 13.92 -2.62
C ILE A 166 -6.31 15.40 -2.39
N TYR A 167 -6.02 16.23 -3.39
CA TYR A 167 -6.09 17.68 -3.25
C TYR A 167 -6.48 18.31 -4.58
N ASP A 168 -7.19 19.43 -4.52
CA ASP A 168 -7.49 20.22 -5.71
C ASP A 168 -6.27 21.07 -6.10
N TRP A 169 -5.34 20.44 -6.82
CA TRP A 169 -4.09 21.09 -7.24
C TRP A 169 -4.30 22.28 -8.18
N HIS A 170 -5.45 22.36 -8.85
CA HIS A 170 -5.76 23.45 -9.77
C HIS A 170 -6.13 24.73 -9.02
N SER A 171 -6.89 24.63 -7.92
CA SER A 171 -7.24 25.81 -7.12
C SER A 171 -6.08 26.41 -6.34
N LEU A 172 -4.96 25.69 -6.22
CA LEU A 172 -3.74 26.20 -5.60
C LEU A 172 -3.07 27.30 -6.44
N GLY A 173 -3.27 27.30 -7.76
CA GLY A 173 -2.60 28.23 -8.69
C GLY A 173 -1.08 28.09 -8.66
N ALA A 174 -0.36 29.20 -8.86
CA ALA A 174 1.09 29.25 -8.70
C ALA A 174 1.48 29.14 -7.21
N GLY A 175 2.29 28.13 -6.88
CA GLY A 175 2.62 27.83 -5.49
C GLY A 175 3.70 26.77 -5.36
N LYS A 176 4.13 26.54 -4.12
CA LYS A 176 5.14 25.52 -3.77
C LYS A 176 4.50 24.39 -3.00
N VAL A 177 4.76 23.16 -3.43
CA VAL A 177 4.32 21.92 -2.78
C VAL A 177 5.54 21.13 -2.34
N VAL A 178 5.55 20.67 -1.09
CA VAL A 178 6.61 19.84 -0.53
C VAL A 178 6.05 18.46 -0.24
N GLU A 179 6.56 17.43 -0.90
CA GLU A 179 6.37 16.06 -0.46
C GLU A 179 7.37 15.72 0.64
N VAL A 180 6.84 15.32 1.78
CA VAL A 180 7.56 15.07 3.03
C VAL A 180 7.76 13.56 3.17
N CYS A 181 9.00 13.14 3.43
CA CYS A 181 9.38 11.73 3.64
C CYS A 181 8.95 10.83 2.47
N ALA A 182 9.30 11.25 1.25
CA ALA A 182 8.98 10.52 0.04
C ALA A 182 9.62 9.13 0.04
N ARG A 183 8.78 8.12 -0.23
CA ARG A 183 9.14 6.69 -0.22
C ARG A 183 8.94 6.02 -1.59
N SER A 184 8.40 6.75 -2.56
CA SER A 184 8.28 6.30 -3.95
C SER A 184 8.54 7.46 -4.92
N VAL A 185 8.76 7.13 -6.18
CA VAL A 185 8.98 8.10 -7.26
C VAL A 185 7.67 8.57 -7.90
N ASP A 186 6.52 8.09 -7.43
CA ASP A 186 5.23 8.28 -8.09
C ASP A 186 4.91 9.77 -8.20
N THR A 187 5.10 10.50 -7.11
CA THR A 187 4.88 11.95 -7.00
C THR A 187 5.74 12.76 -7.99
N ILE A 188 6.99 12.32 -8.24
CA ILE A 188 7.90 12.93 -9.22
C ILE A 188 7.34 12.80 -10.64
N THR A 189 6.65 11.70 -10.94
CA THR A 189 6.10 11.47 -12.29
C THR A 189 4.69 12.03 -12.47
N ALA A 190 3.89 12.07 -11.40
CA ALA A 190 2.46 12.33 -11.47
C ALA A 190 2.10 13.81 -11.19
N LEU A 191 2.62 14.44 -10.12
CA LEU A 191 2.27 15.84 -9.79
C LEU A 191 2.61 16.83 -10.91
N PRO A 192 3.77 16.72 -11.60
CA PRO A 192 4.07 17.47 -12.82
C PRO A 192 2.99 17.56 -13.88
N ARG A 193 2.20 16.49 -14.02
CA ARG A 193 1.15 16.38 -15.02
C ARG A 193 -0.16 17.04 -14.56
N LEU A 194 -0.28 17.34 -13.27
CA LEU A 194 -1.50 17.91 -12.68
C LEU A 194 -1.53 19.44 -12.74
N SER A 195 -0.38 20.12 -12.66
CA SER A 195 -0.32 21.57 -12.82
C SER A 195 1.09 22.04 -13.18
N GLY A 196 1.20 22.88 -14.21
CA GLY A 196 2.48 23.47 -14.66
C GLY A 196 2.93 24.71 -13.90
N GLU A 197 2.06 25.27 -13.05
CA GLU A 197 2.34 26.48 -12.28
C GLU A 197 2.97 26.19 -10.91
N LEU A 198 3.00 24.92 -10.51
CA LEU A 198 3.49 24.48 -9.20
C LEU A 198 4.99 24.14 -9.23
N GLU A 199 5.70 24.60 -8.19
CA GLU A 199 7.05 24.14 -7.86
C GLU A 199 6.97 22.99 -6.86
N PHE A 200 7.61 21.86 -7.18
CA PHE A 200 7.59 20.67 -6.34
C PHE A 200 8.95 20.44 -5.69
N ILE A 201 8.96 20.19 -4.39
CA ILE A 201 10.13 19.75 -3.64
C ILE A 201 9.82 18.38 -3.02
N VAL A 202 10.66 17.40 -3.29
CA VAL A 202 10.52 16.03 -2.77
C VAL A 202 11.63 15.79 -1.77
N GLN A 203 11.26 15.53 -0.51
CA GLN A 203 12.20 15.29 0.58
C GLN A 203 12.24 13.81 0.95
N THR A 204 13.42 13.20 0.96
CA THR A 204 13.61 11.81 1.40
C THR A 204 14.82 11.68 2.34
N ASN A 205 14.79 10.68 3.21
CA ASN A 205 15.90 10.31 4.11
C ASN A 205 16.72 9.12 3.59
N ASP A 206 16.25 8.43 2.55
CA ASP A 206 16.93 7.27 1.98
C ASP A 206 17.91 7.73 0.91
N SER A 207 19.21 7.51 1.14
CA SER A 207 20.27 7.93 0.21
C SER A 207 20.21 7.22 -1.14
N LYS A 208 19.80 5.94 -1.17
CA LYS A 208 19.63 5.19 -2.43
C LYS A 208 18.42 5.70 -3.19
N MET A 209 17.33 5.97 -2.47
CA MET A 209 16.12 6.58 -3.06
C MET A 209 16.43 7.98 -3.58
N TYR A 210 17.18 8.78 -2.83
CA TYR A 210 17.62 10.11 -3.23
C TYR A 210 18.38 10.08 -4.56
N ASP A 211 19.38 9.21 -4.70
CA ASP A 211 20.17 9.09 -5.94
C ASP A 211 19.28 8.69 -7.12
N HIS A 212 18.36 7.75 -6.92
CA HIS A 212 17.42 7.31 -7.94
C HIS A 212 16.43 8.42 -8.35
N MET A 213 15.82 9.10 -7.38
CA MET A 213 14.93 10.24 -7.59
C MET A 213 15.65 11.40 -8.29
N ALA A 214 16.89 11.69 -7.90
CA ALA A 214 17.71 12.73 -8.50
C ALA A 214 18.03 12.41 -9.97
N PHE A 215 18.34 11.15 -10.28
CA PHE A 215 18.53 10.70 -11.66
C PHE A 215 17.26 10.88 -12.51
N LEU A 216 16.10 10.45 -12.00
CA LEU A 216 14.81 10.58 -12.70
C LEU A 216 14.42 12.05 -12.93
N SER A 217 14.66 12.93 -11.95
CA SER A 217 14.42 14.35 -12.10
C SER A 217 15.32 14.98 -13.18
N ARG A 218 16.60 14.58 -13.24
CA ARG A 218 17.55 15.06 -14.27
C ARG A 218 17.23 14.53 -15.66
N SER A 219 16.89 13.26 -15.83
CA SER A 219 16.55 12.71 -17.15
C SER A 219 15.30 13.35 -17.75
N ALA A 220 14.32 13.70 -16.90
CA ALA A 220 13.15 14.49 -17.28
C ALA A 220 13.48 15.95 -17.66
N GLN A 221 14.64 16.46 -17.22
CA GLN A 221 15.17 17.78 -17.58
C GLN A 221 16.10 17.74 -18.81
N GLU A 222 16.91 16.69 -19.00
CA GLU A 222 17.88 16.53 -20.09
C GLU A 222 17.24 16.10 -21.42
N SER A 223 16.11 15.38 -21.37
CA SER A 223 15.27 15.14 -22.56
C SER A 223 14.78 16.44 -23.22
N ARG A 224 14.98 17.60 -22.57
CA ARG A 224 14.64 18.94 -23.07
C ARG A 224 15.79 19.61 -23.85
N SER A 225 17.06 19.30 -23.56
CA SER A 225 18.22 19.96 -24.18
C SER A 225 18.64 19.34 -25.52
N SER A 226 18.17 18.12 -25.83
CA SER A 226 18.51 17.41 -27.09
C SER A 226 17.41 17.51 -28.17
N ALA A 227 16.32 18.24 -27.92
CA ALA A 227 15.20 18.38 -28.86
C ALA A 227 15.42 19.42 -29.97
N THR A 228 16.62 20.00 -30.06
CA THR A 228 17.10 20.65 -31.30
C THR A 228 18.11 19.73 -31.95
N SER A 229 17.67 19.05 -33.01
CA SER A 229 18.40 18.18 -33.94
C SER A 229 18.19 16.67 -33.71
N LEU A 230 17.14 16.12 -34.31
CA LEU A 230 17.23 15.10 -35.38
C LEU A 230 15.81 14.61 -35.74
N GLN A 231 15.46 14.77 -37.02
CA GLN A 231 14.29 14.17 -37.66
C GLN A 231 14.45 12.66 -37.82
N GLN A 232 13.30 11.95 -37.82
CA GLN A 232 13.07 10.51 -38.09
C GLN A 232 13.58 9.58 -36.98
N ILE A 233 12.75 8.74 -36.34
CA ILE A 233 11.82 7.77 -36.92
C ILE A 233 10.56 7.64 -36.04
N SER A 234 9.41 7.57 -36.71
CA SER A 234 8.06 7.44 -36.15
C SER A 234 7.67 6.00 -35.78
N LEU A 235 6.97 5.84 -34.65
CA LEU A 235 5.81 4.94 -34.49
C LEU A 235 4.77 5.63 -33.59
N GLN A 236 3.59 5.85 -34.18
CA GLN A 236 2.42 6.64 -33.77
C GLN A 236 1.72 6.10 -32.51
N THR A 237 1.62 6.87 -31.42
CA THR A 237 0.52 7.77 -30.97
C THR A 237 -0.82 7.14 -30.59
N THR A 238 -1.17 7.25 -29.31
CA THR A 238 -2.52 7.65 -28.86
C THR A 238 -2.43 8.91 -28.00
N ALA A 239 -2.74 10.03 -28.67
CA ALA A 239 -3.32 11.31 -28.24
C ALA A 239 -3.18 11.81 -26.79
N GLY A 240 -2.40 12.90 -26.65
CA GLY A 240 -2.87 14.15 -26.06
C GLY A 240 -2.63 14.37 -24.56
N CYS A 241 -1.47 14.92 -24.18
CA CYS A 241 -1.44 15.99 -23.17
C CYS A 241 -0.16 16.83 -23.33
N ASP A 242 -0.36 18.15 -23.29
CA ASP A 242 0.62 19.19 -23.57
C ASP A 242 1.81 19.23 -22.60
N ASN A 243 2.91 19.75 -23.15
CA ASN A 243 4.18 20.08 -22.50
C ASN A 243 4.02 21.09 -21.34
N SER A 244 3.71 20.60 -20.15
CA SER A 244 3.71 21.37 -18.90
C SER A 244 5.08 21.29 -18.20
N THR A 245 5.73 22.44 -18.08
CA THR A 245 7.04 22.63 -17.45
C THR A 245 6.99 22.43 -15.94
N THR A 246 7.54 21.33 -15.42
CA THR A 246 7.62 21.15 -13.96
C THR A 246 9.06 21.05 -13.49
N ARG A 247 9.37 21.86 -12.46
CA ARG A 247 10.66 21.93 -11.76
C ARG A 247 10.55 21.14 -10.46
N VAL A 248 10.80 19.83 -10.53
CA VAL A 248 10.86 18.96 -9.34
C VAL A 248 12.27 19.03 -8.75
N LYS A 249 12.42 19.50 -7.52
CA LYS A 249 13.68 19.52 -6.78
C LYS A 249 13.69 18.39 -5.76
N ILE A 250 14.77 17.62 -5.72
CA ILE A 250 14.95 16.55 -4.71
C ILE A 250 15.83 17.11 -3.60
N GLN A 251 15.46 16.85 -2.34
CA GLN A 251 16.21 17.25 -1.16
C GLN A 251 16.35 16.06 -0.21
N HIS A 252 17.51 15.97 0.43
CA HIS A 252 17.69 15.07 1.55
C HIS A 252 17.21 15.74 2.84
N ARG A 253 16.35 15.09 3.62
CA ARG A 253 15.92 15.56 4.95
C ARG A 253 15.76 14.38 5.90
N THR A 254 16.31 14.51 7.10
CA THR A 254 16.09 13.55 8.19
C THR A 254 14.63 13.58 8.64
N GLU A 255 13.98 12.41 8.72
CA GLU A 255 12.63 12.28 9.29
C GLU A 255 12.59 12.81 10.74
N GLY A 256 11.51 13.50 11.11
CA GLY A 256 11.33 14.21 12.37
C GLY A 256 12.23 15.45 12.55
N GLY A 257 13.17 15.72 11.64
CA GLY A 257 14.03 16.89 11.68
C GLY A 257 13.29 18.17 11.27
N PRO A 258 13.72 19.37 11.72
CA PRO A 258 13.04 20.63 11.40
C PRO A 258 12.79 20.82 9.90
N GLN A 259 11.60 21.30 9.53
CA GLN A 259 11.29 21.60 8.13
C GLN A 259 12.08 22.82 7.65
N THR A 260 12.88 22.63 6.60
CA THR A 260 13.78 23.65 6.02
C THR A 260 13.12 24.47 4.92
N VAL A 261 12.09 23.94 4.27
CA VAL A 261 11.36 24.64 3.21
C VAL A 261 10.31 25.54 3.82
N GLN A 262 10.49 26.84 3.69
CA GLN A 262 9.51 27.86 4.10
C GLN A 262 8.60 28.29 2.94
N GLY A 263 7.43 28.83 3.29
CA GLY A 263 6.48 29.43 2.34
C GLY A 263 5.88 28.43 1.35
N ALA A 264 5.86 27.12 1.69
CA ALA A 264 5.10 26.17 0.89
C ALA A 264 3.61 26.32 1.19
N ALA A 265 2.78 26.20 0.15
CA ALA A 265 1.34 26.24 0.30
C ALA A 265 0.82 24.88 0.81
N VAL A 266 1.45 23.79 0.39
CA VAL A 266 1.10 22.42 0.82
C VAL A 266 2.34 21.64 1.23
N TYR A 267 2.27 21.01 2.40
CA TYR A 267 3.19 19.94 2.83
C TYR A 267 2.44 18.61 2.77
N LEU A 268 2.76 17.77 1.81
CA LEU A 268 2.11 16.48 1.58
C LEU A 268 2.89 15.38 2.28
N TYR A 269 2.25 14.67 3.21
CA TYR A 269 2.89 13.62 4.00
C TYR A 269 2.12 12.31 3.90
N TYR A 270 2.75 11.28 3.34
CA TYR A 270 2.23 9.93 3.28
C TYR A 270 2.77 9.10 4.43
N ILE A 271 1.85 8.60 5.25
CA ILE A 271 2.21 7.72 6.35
C ILE A 271 1.73 6.29 6.08
N PRO A 272 2.67 5.33 5.96
CA PRO A 272 2.33 3.92 5.89
C PRO A 272 1.60 3.49 7.18
N PRO A 273 0.51 2.70 7.08
CA PRO A 273 -0.17 2.10 8.19
C PRO A 273 0.74 1.16 8.99
N PRO A 274 0.25 0.74 10.16
CA PRO A 274 0.81 -0.39 10.85
C PRO A 274 0.90 -1.62 9.95
N SER A 275 1.97 -2.38 10.12
CA SER A 275 2.15 -3.70 9.54
C SER A 275 2.63 -4.66 10.61
N VAL A 276 2.79 -5.93 10.26
CA VAL A 276 3.33 -6.95 11.17
C VAL A 276 4.67 -6.51 11.79
N THR A 277 5.53 -5.83 11.02
CA THR A 277 6.84 -5.33 11.50
C THR A 277 6.82 -3.86 11.91
N ARG A 278 5.79 -3.10 11.53
CA ARG A 278 5.68 -1.66 11.78
C ARG A 278 4.58 -1.41 12.81
N LYS A 279 4.99 -1.19 14.06
CA LYS A 279 4.08 -1.06 15.19
C LYS A 279 3.24 0.21 15.16
N VAL A 280 2.02 0.16 15.68
CA VAL A 280 1.12 1.32 15.85
C VAL A 280 1.84 2.48 16.54
N GLU A 281 2.61 2.19 17.60
CA GLU A 281 3.33 3.21 18.38
C GLU A 281 4.41 3.88 17.54
N HIS A 282 5.09 3.14 16.66
CA HIS A 282 6.09 3.71 15.74
C HIS A 282 5.43 4.63 14.72
N VAL A 283 4.27 4.23 14.17
CA VAL A 283 3.52 5.06 13.22
C VAL A 283 3.08 6.38 13.89
N LEU A 284 2.56 6.30 15.12
CA LEU A 284 2.14 7.50 15.87
C LEU A 284 3.32 8.39 16.26
N ALA A 285 4.47 7.81 16.61
CA ALA A 285 5.69 8.55 16.91
C ALA A 285 6.24 9.27 15.65
N GLU A 286 6.24 8.62 14.49
CA GLU A 286 6.60 9.26 13.21
C GLU A 286 5.65 10.41 12.87
N LEU A 287 4.35 10.23 13.10
CA LEU A 287 3.35 11.28 12.89
C LEU A 287 3.57 12.47 13.83
N ASP A 288 3.76 12.24 15.13
CA ASP A 288 4.03 13.29 16.11
C ASP A 288 5.31 14.07 15.76
N ALA A 289 6.39 13.35 15.47
CA ALA A 289 7.67 13.96 15.12
C ALA A 289 7.58 14.86 13.88
N GLU A 290 6.89 14.38 12.82
CA GLU A 290 6.72 15.18 11.60
C GLU A 290 5.80 16.38 11.80
N LEU A 291 4.70 16.23 12.53
CA LEU A 291 3.82 17.36 12.83
C LEU A 291 4.55 18.44 13.65
N ARG A 292 5.38 18.04 14.63
CA ARG A 292 6.22 18.97 15.40
C ARG A 292 7.26 19.67 14.51
N ALA A 293 7.91 18.93 13.62
CA ALA A 293 8.88 19.47 12.68
C ALA A 293 8.31 20.54 11.74
N HIS A 294 6.99 20.48 11.45
CA HIS A 294 6.29 21.41 10.57
C HIS A 294 5.56 22.53 11.31
N TYR A 295 5.48 22.48 12.65
CA TYR A 295 4.68 23.43 13.42
C TYR A 295 5.08 24.89 13.19
N SER A 296 6.37 25.20 13.22
CA SER A 296 6.88 26.56 13.05
C SER A 296 6.65 27.13 11.65
N VAL A 297 6.80 26.31 10.60
CA VAL A 297 6.57 26.75 9.21
C VAL A 297 5.08 26.93 8.92
N LEU A 298 4.21 26.10 9.52
CA LEU A 298 2.76 26.26 9.42
C LEU A 298 2.27 27.51 10.18
N GLN A 299 2.83 27.81 11.35
CA GLN A 299 2.52 29.04 12.09
C GLN A 299 2.95 30.29 11.33
N SER A 300 4.12 30.26 10.70
CA SER A 300 4.67 31.41 9.99
C SER A 300 3.93 31.74 8.69
N CYS A 301 3.09 30.83 8.19
CA CYS A 301 2.41 30.94 6.90
C CYS A 301 0.92 30.55 7.04
N PRO A 302 0.00 31.51 7.24
CA PRO A 302 -1.43 31.23 7.49
C PRO A 302 -2.14 30.42 6.39
N ASN A 303 -1.66 30.54 5.15
CA ASN A 303 -2.22 29.80 4.00
C ASN A 303 -1.62 28.40 3.85
N ALA A 304 -0.53 28.08 4.56
CA ALA A 304 0.08 26.77 4.49
C ALA A 304 -0.84 25.70 5.09
N THR A 305 -0.86 24.53 4.47
CA THR A 305 -1.61 23.36 4.94
C THR A 305 -0.72 22.14 4.89
N MET A 306 -0.71 21.35 5.97
CA MET A 306 -0.15 20.00 5.91
C MET A 306 -1.26 19.03 5.55
N VAL A 307 -1.07 18.29 4.46
CA VAL A 307 -2.00 17.28 3.96
C VAL A 307 -1.41 15.92 4.32
N VAL A 308 -1.97 15.28 5.35
CA VAL A 308 -1.57 13.95 5.80
C VAL A 308 -2.46 12.91 5.16
N VAL A 309 -1.85 11.97 4.47
CA VAL A 309 -2.51 10.85 3.80
C VAL A 309 -2.23 9.59 4.60
N ILE A 310 -3.28 9.06 5.24
CA ILE A 310 -3.18 8.01 6.26
C ILE A 310 -4.30 6.98 6.11
N HIS A 311 -4.01 5.73 6.42
CA HIS A 311 -5.03 4.68 6.51
C HIS A 311 -5.66 4.73 7.89
N LEU A 312 -6.94 5.07 7.92
CA LEU A 312 -7.75 5.02 9.13
C LEU A 312 -8.82 3.96 8.95
N LEU A 313 -9.08 3.21 10.01
CA LEU A 313 -10.25 2.37 10.14
C LEU A 313 -11.46 3.29 10.42
N PRO A 314 -12.40 3.44 9.47
CA PRO A 314 -13.52 4.36 9.67
C PRO A 314 -14.63 3.68 10.48
N ASP A 315 -15.64 4.47 10.86
CA ASP A 315 -16.88 3.93 11.41
C ASP A 315 -17.56 2.96 10.42
N PRO A 316 -18.28 1.94 10.92
CA PRO A 316 -18.98 0.99 10.07
C PRO A 316 -19.92 1.66 9.07
N GLY A 317 -19.87 1.26 7.79
CA GLY A 317 -20.76 1.73 6.74
C GLY A 317 -20.33 3.02 6.02
N VAL A 318 -19.18 3.61 6.38
CA VAL A 318 -18.61 4.79 5.68
C VAL A 318 -18.09 4.42 4.27
N LEU A 319 -17.53 3.21 4.13
CA LEU A 319 -16.94 2.72 2.88
C LEU A 319 -17.89 1.77 2.15
N SER A 320 -17.63 1.54 0.85
CA SER A 320 -18.35 0.52 0.09
C SER A 320 -18.04 -0.89 0.59
N GLY A 321 -19.00 -1.82 0.47
CA GLY A 321 -18.91 -3.13 1.14
C GLY A 321 -17.63 -3.94 0.87
N HIS A 322 -17.13 -3.99 -0.37
CA HIS A 322 -15.87 -4.71 -0.67
C HIS A 322 -14.67 -4.02 -0.02
N LEU A 323 -14.61 -2.69 -0.10
CA LEU A 323 -13.51 -1.91 0.43
C LEU A 323 -13.47 -1.95 1.96
N GLU A 324 -14.63 -1.85 2.61
CA GLU A 324 -14.73 -2.03 4.05
C GLU A 324 -14.30 -3.45 4.45
N ALA A 325 -14.77 -4.48 3.73
CA ALA A 325 -14.36 -5.85 3.99
C ALA A 325 -12.83 -6.01 3.92
N SER A 326 -12.17 -5.46 2.89
CA SER A 326 -10.71 -5.51 2.77
C SER A 326 -9.98 -4.85 3.96
N LEU A 327 -10.44 -3.68 4.41
CA LEU A 327 -9.84 -2.99 5.56
C LEU A 327 -10.04 -3.76 6.87
N ARG A 328 -11.26 -4.25 7.11
CA ARG A 328 -11.59 -5.04 8.32
C ARG A 328 -10.82 -6.36 8.33
N THR A 329 -10.60 -6.96 7.15
CA THR A 329 -9.71 -8.11 7.00
C THR A 329 -8.27 -7.75 7.39
N LEU A 330 -7.72 -6.63 6.92
CA LEU A 330 -6.38 -6.22 7.31
C LEU A 330 -6.26 -5.98 8.83
N ASP A 331 -7.25 -5.32 9.43
CA ASP A 331 -7.30 -5.05 10.87
C ASP A 331 -7.29 -6.34 11.70
N ILE A 332 -8.17 -7.30 11.39
CA ILE A 332 -8.21 -8.58 12.12
C ILE A 332 -6.95 -9.41 11.89
N LEU A 333 -6.30 -9.28 10.72
CA LEU A 333 -5.03 -9.96 10.45
C LEU A 333 -3.89 -9.40 11.29
N LEU A 334 -3.79 -8.09 11.46
CA LEU A 334 -2.82 -7.46 12.36
C LEU A 334 -3.00 -7.95 13.80
N HIS A 335 -4.26 -8.08 14.24
CA HIS A 335 -4.58 -8.62 15.55
C HIS A 335 -4.13 -10.08 15.67
N GLN A 336 -4.45 -10.93 14.70
CA GLN A 336 -4.10 -12.36 14.71
C GLN A 336 -2.58 -12.61 14.64
N LEU A 337 -1.83 -11.77 13.93
CA LEU A 337 -0.39 -11.93 13.74
C LEU A 337 0.39 -11.34 14.91
N THR A 338 -0.03 -10.19 15.44
CA THR A 338 0.80 -9.38 16.36
C THR A 338 0.05 -8.71 17.51
N ASN A 339 -1.25 -8.97 17.69
CA ASN A 339 -2.13 -8.22 18.60
C ASN A 339 -2.19 -6.71 18.32
N GLN A 340 -1.81 -6.30 17.11
CA GLN A 340 -1.91 -4.92 16.63
C GLN A 340 -3.28 -4.63 16.00
N ARG A 341 -3.48 -3.37 15.60
CA ARG A 341 -4.67 -2.90 14.89
C ARG A 341 -4.31 -1.83 13.86
N LEU A 342 -5.25 -1.49 12.99
CA LEU A 342 -5.19 -0.26 12.21
C LEU A 342 -5.47 0.97 13.08
N LEU A 343 -5.06 2.13 12.59
CA LEU A 343 -5.25 3.41 13.26
C LEU A 343 -6.70 3.88 13.16
N GLU A 344 -7.17 4.55 14.19
CA GLU A 344 -8.47 5.23 14.24
C GLU A 344 -8.25 6.75 14.21
N GLU A 345 -9.32 7.50 13.91
CA GLU A 345 -9.24 8.96 13.91
C GLU A 345 -8.82 9.53 15.27
N GLN A 346 -9.29 8.91 16.36
CA GLN A 346 -8.95 9.35 17.71
C GLN A 346 -7.44 9.28 17.99
N ASP A 347 -6.71 8.34 17.38
CA ASP A 347 -5.25 8.25 17.54
C ASP A 347 -4.56 9.50 16.99
N VAL A 348 -5.01 9.98 15.82
CA VAL A 348 -4.46 11.18 15.19
C VAL A 348 -4.85 12.43 15.97
N LEU A 349 -6.10 12.51 16.44
CA LEU A 349 -6.55 13.63 17.27
C LEU A 349 -5.78 13.72 18.60
N ASN A 350 -5.44 12.58 19.19
CA ASN A 350 -4.62 12.51 20.40
C ASN A 350 -3.22 13.08 20.16
N VAL A 351 -2.58 12.71 19.04
CA VAL A 351 -1.28 13.28 18.65
C VAL A 351 -1.39 14.80 18.43
N LEU A 352 -2.36 15.25 17.64
CA LEU A 352 -2.56 16.68 17.37
C LEU A 352 -2.81 17.49 18.64
N GLY A 353 -3.59 16.96 19.58
CA GLY A 353 -3.88 17.61 20.85
C GLY A 353 -2.64 17.90 21.72
N GLN A 354 -1.52 17.20 21.47
CA GLN A 354 -0.25 17.37 22.17
C GLN A 354 0.69 18.39 21.52
N ILE A 355 0.33 18.95 20.35
CA ILE A 355 1.18 19.89 19.59
C ILE A 355 0.60 21.30 19.71
N ARG A 356 1.03 21.97 20.78
CA ARG A 356 0.65 23.33 21.15
C ARG A 356 1.74 23.99 21.98
N ASP A 357 1.77 25.30 21.96
CA ASP A 357 2.61 26.13 22.81
C ASP A 357 1.83 27.39 23.25
N ASN A 358 2.52 28.40 23.75
CA ASN A 358 1.86 29.66 24.15
C ASN A 358 1.42 30.51 22.96
N THR A 359 1.88 30.17 21.74
CA THR A 359 1.65 30.97 20.53
C THR A 359 0.56 30.37 19.64
N GLY A 360 0.23 29.08 19.81
CA GLY A 360 -0.84 28.43 19.07
C GLY A 360 -0.98 26.93 19.32
N ARG A 361 -1.59 26.25 18.37
CA ARG A 361 -1.67 24.78 18.29
C ARG A 361 -1.85 24.30 16.86
N LEU A 362 -1.68 23.01 16.61
CA LEU A 362 -2.15 22.38 15.38
C LEU A 362 -3.61 21.95 15.50
N VAL A 363 -4.36 22.11 14.41
CA VAL A 363 -5.77 21.71 14.32
C VAL A 363 -6.05 20.98 13.01
N LEU A 364 -6.90 19.96 13.09
CA LEU A 364 -7.50 19.32 11.93
C LEU A 364 -8.62 20.23 11.40
N VAL A 365 -8.44 20.79 10.20
CA VAL A 365 -9.42 21.72 9.59
C VAL A 365 -10.38 21.03 8.63
N LYS A 366 -9.95 19.92 8.02
CA LYS A 366 -10.77 19.14 7.10
C LYS A 366 -10.31 17.69 7.09
N LYS A 367 -11.28 16.78 7.09
CA LYS A 367 -11.08 15.35 6.81
C LYS A 367 -11.90 14.97 5.58
N SER A 368 -11.29 14.22 4.68
CA SER A 368 -11.99 13.55 3.58
C SER A 368 -11.60 12.09 3.55
N VAL A 369 -12.59 11.22 3.36
CA VAL A 369 -12.39 9.78 3.13
C VAL A 369 -12.78 9.50 1.69
N ASP A 370 -11.87 8.95 0.91
CA ASP A 370 -12.20 8.51 -0.45
C ASP A 370 -13.10 7.28 -0.36
N ARG A 371 -14.35 7.36 -0.79
CA ARG A 371 -15.26 6.19 -0.73
C ARG A 371 -14.81 5.01 -1.61
N ARG A 372 -13.86 5.25 -2.50
CA ARG A 372 -13.26 4.25 -3.39
C ARG A 372 -11.94 3.71 -2.88
N ARG A 373 -11.36 4.27 -1.80
CA ARG A 373 -10.05 3.88 -1.29
C ARG A 373 -9.99 3.88 0.23
N PRO A 374 -9.16 3.04 0.85
CA PRO A 374 -9.14 2.90 2.30
C PRO A 374 -8.26 3.96 2.97
N VAL A 375 -8.32 5.20 2.48
CA VAL A 375 -7.40 6.28 2.84
C VAL A 375 -8.18 7.51 3.28
N ALA A 376 -7.76 8.08 4.42
CA ALA A 376 -8.19 9.38 4.88
C ALA A 376 -7.15 10.43 4.49
N VAL A 377 -7.66 11.57 4.01
CA VAL A 377 -6.87 12.77 3.75
C VAL A 377 -7.24 13.79 4.81
N LEU A 378 -6.24 14.20 5.58
CA LEU A 378 -6.37 15.09 6.72
C LEU A 378 -5.64 16.40 6.41
N HIS A 379 -6.37 17.51 6.47
CA HIS A 379 -5.81 18.84 6.31
C HIS A 379 -5.57 19.44 7.70
N ILE A 380 -4.32 19.73 7.99
CA ILE A 380 -3.87 20.23 9.28
C ILE A 380 -3.27 21.63 9.09
N LYS A 381 -3.64 22.54 9.99
CA LYS A 381 -3.15 23.93 10.01
C LYS A 381 -2.72 24.32 11.41
N ALA A 382 -1.89 25.36 11.49
CA ALA A 382 -1.63 26.05 12.74
C ALA A 382 -2.74 27.06 13.03
N GLU A 383 -3.29 27.00 14.24
CA GLU A 383 -4.16 28.01 14.83
C GLU A 383 -3.31 28.87 15.78
N VAL A 384 -3.23 30.17 15.52
CA VAL A 384 -2.44 31.11 16.34
C VAL A 384 -3.32 31.66 17.45
N PHE A 385 -2.82 31.67 18.68
CA PHE A 385 -3.52 32.26 19.82
C PHE A 385 -3.39 33.80 19.80
N PRO A 386 -4.45 34.53 20.15
CA PRO A 386 -4.36 35.98 20.29
C PRO A 386 -3.32 36.33 21.35
N THR A 387 -2.38 37.20 21.03
CA THR A 387 -1.55 37.84 22.05
C THR A 387 -2.45 38.69 22.93
N LEU A 388 -2.59 38.29 24.21
CA LEU A 388 -3.21 39.16 25.22
C LEU A 388 -2.36 40.42 25.31
N SER A 389 -2.82 41.51 24.71
CA SER A 389 -2.26 42.83 24.91
C SER A 389 -2.47 43.21 26.38
N LEU A 390 -1.39 43.14 27.17
CA LEU A 390 -1.32 43.63 28.54
C LEU A 390 -1.40 45.16 28.56
#